data_AF-A0A523X1C7-F1
#
_entry.id   AF-A0A523X1C7-F1
#
_cell.length_a   1.000
_cell.length_b   1.000
_cell.length_c   1.000
_cell.angle_alpha   90.00
_cell.angle_beta   90.00
_cell.angle_gamma   90.00
#
_symmetry.space_group_name_H-M   'P 1'
#
loop_
_entity.id
_entity.type
_entity.pdbx_description
1 polymer ?
#
loop_
_entity_poly.entity_id
_entity_poly.type
_entity_poly.pdbx_seq_one_letter_code
_entity_poly.pdbx_strand_id
1 'polypeptide(L)'
;MKIKAIAFNTFREAIRDRILYLLLFFAAVCIIFSRLLALLTVGDKVKIIKDVGLSSLSLFGALMAILIGTGLVFKEIDKKTIYTIISKPIHRYQFLLGKFFGLVLTLFIMLLLMSFIFLALVFFHTFTIEWEMLIAILFIFFELCLITSVALLFSCFSTPILSSIFSLAFYLIGHTAWGIETLIKKIPPGAGKTLARFLYHFLPDLENFNFKTEIVQHLDIPSEVYLYSILYGIFYTLFVLIIAVLIFRKRDFI
;
A
#
# COMPACT_ATOMS: atom_id res chain seq x y z
N MET A 1 -19.79 -18.73 -0.04
CA MET A 1 -18.77 -19.66 0.48
C MET A 1 -17.48 -19.72 -0.35
N LYS A 2 -17.54 -19.66 -1.69
CA LYS A 2 -16.36 -19.79 -2.57
C LYS A 2 -15.32 -18.65 -2.44
N ILE A 3 -15.75 -17.40 -2.34
CA ILE A 3 -14.85 -16.23 -2.18
C ILE A 3 -14.02 -16.31 -0.90
N LYS A 4 -14.66 -16.67 0.24
CA LYS A 4 -13.98 -16.82 1.54
C LYS A 4 -12.91 -17.92 1.49
N ALA A 5 -13.18 -19.03 0.82
CA ALA A 5 -12.21 -20.12 0.68
C ALA A 5 -10.97 -19.71 -0.14
N ILE A 6 -11.17 -18.98 -1.24
CA ILE A 6 -10.07 -18.44 -2.06
C ILE A 6 -9.24 -17.43 -1.27
N ALA A 7 -9.91 -16.53 -0.54
CA ALA A 7 -9.25 -15.55 0.32
C ALA A 7 -8.40 -16.23 1.40
N PHE A 8 -8.94 -17.24 2.08
CA PHE A 8 -8.22 -17.95 3.13
C PHE A 8 -7.04 -18.77 2.60
N ASN A 9 -7.18 -19.40 1.44
CA ASN A 9 -6.07 -20.10 0.80
C ASN A 9 -4.94 -19.14 0.42
N THR A 10 -5.31 -18.00 -0.17
CA THR A 10 -4.38 -16.92 -0.54
C THR A 10 -3.64 -16.38 0.68
N PHE A 11 -4.36 -16.18 1.78
CA PHE A 11 -3.78 -15.75 3.06
C PHE A 11 -2.76 -16.76 3.61
N ARG A 12 -3.07 -18.06 3.62
CA ARG A 12 -2.12 -19.09 4.06
C ARG A 12 -0.89 -19.16 3.15
N GLU A 13 -1.07 -19.02 1.85
CA GLU A 13 0.04 -18.98 0.89
C GLU A 13 0.95 -17.77 1.15
N ALA A 14 0.36 -16.60 1.39
CA ALA A 14 1.11 -15.37 1.65
C ALA A 14 1.88 -15.40 2.99
N ILE A 15 1.31 -15.98 4.05
CA ILE A 15 1.99 -16.16 5.34
C ILE A 15 3.24 -17.03 5.22
N ARG A 16 3.15 -18.14 4.48
CA ARG A 16 4.14 -19.21 4.54
C ARG A 16 5.50 -18.82 3.95
N ASP A 17 5.53 -18.00 2.91
CA ASP A 17 6.78 -17.76 2.17
C ASP A 17 7.52 -16.48 2.61
N ARG A 18 6.85 -15.43 3.12
CA ARG A 18 7.44 -14.07 3.10
C ARG A 18 7.21 -13.18 4.33
N ILE A 19 6.18 -13.41 5.14
CA ILE A 19 5.83 -12.49 6.23
C ILE A 19 6.91 -12.47 7.33
N LEU A 20 7.39 -13.63 7.75
CA LEU A 20 8.35 -13.73 8.86
C LEU A 20 9.69 -13.07 8.54
N TYR A 21 10.22 -13.27 7.33
CA TYR A 21 11.49 -12.67 6.91
C TYR A 21 11.40 -11.14 6.86
N LEU A 22 10.30 -10.61 6.33
CA LEU A 22 10.14 -9.16 6.26
C LEU A 22 9.89 -8.56 7.64
N LEU A 23 9.12 -9.23 8.50
CA LEU A 23 8.91 -8.77 9.87
C LEU A 23 10.23 -8.68 10.63
N LEU A 24 11.09 -9.70 10.49
CA LEU A 24 12.42 -9.73 11.08
C LEU A 24 13.29 -8.59 10.51
N PHE A 25 13.25 -8.40 9.19
CA PHE A 25 13.99 -7.32 8.52
C PHE A 25 13.52 -5.93 8.99
N PHE A 26 12.22 -5.70 9.06
CA PHE A 26 11.62 -4.47 9.57
C PHE A 26 12.06 -4.19 11.00
N ALA A 27 11.98 -5.19 11.89
CA ALA A 27 12.41 -5.06 13.27
C ALA A 27 13.89 -4.69 13.37
N ALA A 28 14.75 -5.36 12.60
CA ALA A 28 16.18 -5.06 12.55
C ALA A 28 16.45 -3.62 12.07
N VAL A 29 15.80 -3.21 10.98
CA VAL A 29 15.92 -1.84 10.43
C VAL A 29 15.48 -0.82 11.46
N CYS A 30 14.31 -0.97 12.09
CA CYS A 30 13.83 -0.05 13.12
C CYS A 30 14.79 0.08 14.31
N ILE A 31 15.33 -1.04 14.80
CA ILE A 31 16.29 -1.03 15.92
C ILE A 31 17.59 -0.33 15.52
N ILE A 32 18.14 -0.64 14.33
CA ILE A 32 19.38 -0.04 13.82
C ILE A 32 19.20 1.46 13.61
N PHE A 33 18.12 1.88 12.95
CA PHE A 33 17.82 3.30 12.74
C PHE A 33 17.62 4.04 14.06
N SER A 34 16.88 3.47 15.00
CA SER A 34 16.69 4.05 16.34
C SER A 34 18.03 4.30 17.05
N ARG A 35 18.96 3.34 17.00
CA ARG A 35 20.31 3.48 17.58
C ARG A 35 21.16 4.52 16.85
N LEU A 36 21.18 4.52 15.52
CA LEU A 36 21.93 5.48 14.72
C LEU A 36 21.43 6.92 14.95
N LEU A 37 20.11 7.11 14.96
CA LEU A 37 19.48 8.41 15.18
C LEU A 37 19.72 8.95 16.59
N ALA A 38 19.77 8.07 17.59
CA ALA A 38 20.09 8.44 18.97
C ALA A 38 21.52 9.01 19.12
N LEU A 39 22.45 8.60 18.25
CA LEU A 39 23.85 9.04 18.23
C LEU A 39 24.06 10.33 17.41
N LEU A 40 23.32 10.50 16.31
CA LEU A 40 23.53 11.60 15.36
C LEU A 40 22.74 12.88 15.70
N THR A 41 21.70 12.79 16.54
CA THR A 41 20.75 13.90 16.72
C THR A 41 20.99 14.70 18.01
N VAL A 42 21.29 15.99 17.85
CA VAL A 42 21.17 17.04 18.88
C VAL A 42 19.81 17.74 18.67
N GLY A 43 18.71 17.16 19.19
CA GLY A 43 17.33 17.62 18.94
C GLY A 43 16.24 16.69 19.49
N ASP A 44 14.97 16.91 19.14
CA ASP A 44 13.77 16.12 19.54
C ASP A 44 13.82 14.68 19.00
N LYS A 45 14.63 13.82 19.63
CA LYS A 45 14.86 12.41 19.24
C LYS A 45 13.57 11.62 19.02
N VAL A 46 12.55 11.90 19.83
CA VAL A 46 11.24 11.22 19.80
C VAL A 46 10.49 11.49 18.50
N LYS A 47 10.47 12.74 18.01
CA LYS A 47 9.75 13.09 16.78
C LYS A 47 10.34 12.38 15.57
N ILE A 48 11.67 12.31 15.48
CA ILE A 48 12.35 11.63 14.37
C ILE A 48 12.10 10.12 14.40
N ILE A 49 12.11 9.49 15.58
CA ILE A 49 11.78 8.05 15.71
C ILE A 49 10.35 7.79 15.21
N LYS A 50 9.39 8.63 15.57
CA LYS A 50 7.99 8.49 15.13
C LYS A 50 7.85 8.65 13.62
N ASP A 51 8.47 9.67 13.04
CA ASP A 51 8.42 9.96 11.61
C ASP A 51 9.07 8.85 10.77
N VAL A 52 10.28 8.42 11.16
CA VAL A 52 11.00 7.32 10.49
C VAL A 52 10.26 6.00 10.64
N GLY A 53 9.65 5.73 11.80
CA GLY A 53 8.90 4.50 12.02
C GLY A 53 7.59 4.44 11.22
N LEU A 54 6.81 5.53 11.20
CA LEU A 54 5.61 5.62 10.35
C LEU A 54 5.95 5.55 8.86
N SER A 55 7.04 6.20 8.44
CA SER A 55 7.52 6.11 7.05
C SER A 55 8.00 4.71 6.70
N SER A 56 8.64 4.02 7.62
CA SER A 56 9.02 2.61 7.46
C SER A 56 7.79 1.71 7.34
N LEU A 57 6.74 1.92 8.14
CA LEU A 57 5.49 1.15 8.04
C LEU A 57 4.85 1.28 6.65
N SER A 58 4.73 2.51 6.14
CA SER A 58 4.18 2.77 4.79
C SER A 58 5.06 2.11 3.71
N LEU A 59 6.38 2.32 3.75
CA LEU A 59 7.29 1.79 2.72
C LEU A 59 7.31 0.26 2.67
N PHE A 60 7.51 -0.40 3.82
CA PHE A 60 7.56 -1.86 3.89
C PHE A 60 6.21 -2.51 3.62
N GLY A 61 5.12 -1.88 4.07
CA GLY A 61 3.77 -2.28 3.72
C GLY A 61 3.54 -2.22 2.19
N ALA A 62 3.96 -1.13 1.54
CA ALA A 62 3.82 -0.95 0.09
C ALA A 62 4.64 -1.98 -0.68
N LEU A 63 5.89 -2.22 -0.27
CA LEU A 63 6.73 -3.27 -0.86
C LEU A 63 6.06 -4.64 -0.79
N MET A 64 5.39 -4.98 0.31
CA MET A 64 4.66 -6.25 0.42
C MET A 64 3.41 -6.30 -0.42
N ALA A 65 2.62 -5.22 -0.42
CA ALA A 65 1.44 -5.11 -1.26
C ALA A 65 1.81 -5.37 -2.73
N ILE A 66 2.94 -4.81 -3.18
CA ILE A 66 3.46 -5.00 -4.52
C ILE A 66 4.00 -6.43 -4.72
N LEU A 67 4.97 -6.88 -3.92
CA LEU A 67 5.67 -8.15 -4.13
C LEU A 67 4.75 -9.37 -4.00
N ILE A 68 3.82 -9.34 -3.04
CA ILE A 68 2.86 -10.42 -2.82
C ILE A 68 1.70 -10.30 -3.81
N GLY A 69 1.20 -9.08 -4.03
CA GLY A 69 0.08 -8.83 -4.94
C GLY A 69 0.36 -9.22 -6.38
N THR A 70 1.56 -8.91 -6.90
CA THR A 70 1.93 -9.22 -8.29
C THR A 70 2.25 -10.70 -8.49
N GLY A 71 2.85 -11.35 -7.50
CA GLY A 71 3.27 -12.75 -7.58
C GLY A 71 2.13 -13.77 -7.45
N LEU A 72 1.09 -13.46 -6.68
CA LEU A 72 0.02 -14.41 -6.38
C LEU A 72 -0.88 -14.73 -7.58
N VAL A 73 -1.23 -13.72 -8.37
CA VAL A 73 -2.08 -13.93 -9.55
C VAL A 73 -1.27 -14.54 -10.69
N PHE A 74 -0.06 -14.04 -10.94
CA PHE A 74 0.78 -14.59 -12.00
C PHE A 74 1.18 -16.04 -11.77
N LYS A 75 1.58 -16.44 -10.55
CA LYS A 75 1.95 -17.84 -10.26
C LYS A 75 0.82 -18.81 -10.58
N GLU A 76 -0.44 -18.40 -10.38
CA GLU A 76 -1.60 -19.24 -10.68
C GLU A 76 -1.96 -19.25 -12.18
N ILE A 77 -1.69 -18.15 -12.90
CA ILE A 77 -1.78 -18.10 -14.37
C ILE A 77 -0.73 -19.00 -15.01
N ASP A 78 0.53 -18.89 -14.57
CA ASP A 78 1.68 -19.55 -15.17
C ASP A 78 1.71 -21.06 -14.89
N LYS A 79 1.38 -21.48 -13.65
CA LYS A 79 1.32 -22.91 -13.27
C LYS A 79 0.13 -23.67 -13.84
N LYS A 80 -0.72 -23.03 -14.66
CA LYS A 80 -1.99 -23.58 -15.15
C LYS A 80 -2.94 -24.08 -14.04
N THR A 81 -2.69 -23.76 -12.77
CA THR A 81 -3.58 -24.09 -11.65
C THR A 81 -4.89 -23.32 -11.71
N ILE A 82 -4.93 -22.20 -12.44
CA ILE A 82 -6.21 -21.55 -12.77
C ILE A 82 -7.15 -22.48 -13.53
N TYR A 83 -6.65 -23.36 -14.41
CA TYR A 83 -7.51 -24.27 -15.19
C TYR A 83 -8.18 -25.36 -14.33
N THR A 84 -7.52 -25.82 -13.25
CA THR A 84 -8.13 -26.75 -12.27
C THR A 84 -9.10 -26.06 -11.31
N ILE A 85 -9.01 -24.74 -11.13
CA ILE A 85 -9.95 -23.95 -10.31
C ILE A 85 -11.16 -23.50 -11.13
N ILE A 86 -10.98 -23.13 -12.39
CA ILE A 86 -12.06 -22.72 -13.33
C ILE A 86 -12.92 -23.91 -13.80
N SER A 87 -12.44 -25.14 -13.68
CA SER A 87 -13.26 -26.34 -13.92
C SER A 87 -14.40 -26.51 -12.89
N LYS A 88 -14.38 -25.75 -11.78
CA LYS A 88 -15.57 -25.46 -10.96
C LYS A 88 -16.22 -24.17 -11.43
N PRO A 89 -17.57 -24.04 -11.39
CA PRO A 89 -18.27 -22.83 -11.84
C PRO A 89 -17.97 -21.67 -10.89
N ILE A 90 -16.86 -20.98 -11.13
CA ILE A 90 -16.36 -19.82 -10.39
C ILE A 90 -16.22 -18.71 -11.43
N HIS A 91 -17.03 -17.67 -11.27
CA HIS A 91 -16.92 -16.51 -12.14
C HIS A 91 -15.60 -15.78 -11.88
N ARG A 92 -15.00 -15.25 -12.95
CA ARG A 92 -13.70 -14.56 -12.94
C ARG A 92 -13.62 -13.41 -11.91
N TYR A 93 -14.73 -12.70 -11.67
CA TYR A 93 -14.81 -11.64 -10.66
C TYR A 93 -14.71 -12.17 -9.23
N GLN A 94 -15.25 -13.37 -8.94
CA GLN A 94 -15.20 -13.97 -7.60
C GLN A 94 -13.77 -14.41 -7.24
N PHE A 95 -13.01 -14.85 -8.23
CA PHE A 95 -11.61 -15.20 -8.07
C PHE A 95 -10.77 -13.96 -7.73
N LEU A 96 -10.88 -12.89 -8.53
CA LEU A 96 -10.10 -11.67 -8.32
C LEU A 96 -10.46 -10.97 -7.00
N LEU A 97 -11.75 -10.88 -6.65
CA LEU A 97 -12.18 -10.33 -5.36
C LEU A 97 -11.69 -11.20 -4.19
N GLY A 98 -11.75 -12.53 -4.31
CA GLY A 98 -11.21 -13.43 -3.28
C GLY A 98 -9.71 -13.22 -3.06
N LYS A 99 -8.94 -13.03 -4.15
CA LYS A 99 -7.51 -12.70 -4.08
C LYS A 99 -7.28 -11.35 -3.41
N PHE A 100 -8.02 -10.31 -3.80
CA PHE A 100 -7.92 -8.99 -3.18
C PHE A 100 -8.17 -9.05 -1.67
N PHE A 101 -9.28 -9.66 -1.22
CA PHE A 101 -9.56 -9.76 0.22
C PHE A 101 -8.55 -10.62 0.97
N GLY A 102 -8.02 -11.69 0.36
CA GLY A 102 -6.94 -12.48 0.96
C GLY A 102 -5.65 -11.68 1.14
N LEU A 103 -5.29 -10.87 0.14
CA LEU A 103 -4.14 -9.96 0.20
C LEU A 103 -4.33 -8.86 1.23
N VAL A 104 -5.49 -8.20 1.24
CA VAL A 104 -5.82 -7.15 2.22
C VAL A 104 -5.75 -7.71 3.64
N LEU A 105 -6.28 -8.92 3.88
CA LEU A 105 -6.18 -9.57 5.20
C LEU A 105 -4.72 -9.87 5.59
N THR A 106 -3.91 -10.31 4.62
CA THR A 106 -2.48 -10.55 4.83
C THR A 106 -1.77 -9.26 5.24
N LEU A 107 -2.00 -8.18 4.51
CA LEU A 107 -1.42 -6.86 4.79
C LEU A 107 -1.92 -6.30 6.11
N PHE A 108 -3.19 -6.48 6.43
CA PHE A 108 -3.75 -6.07 7.72
C PHE A 108 -2.99 -6.71 8.88
N ILE A 109 -2.80 -8.03 8.85
CA ILE A 109 -2.09 -8.76 9.92
C ILE A 109 -0.62 -8.36 9.96
N MET A 110 0.03 -8.22 8.81
CA MET A 110 1.42 -7.76 8.75
C MET A 110 1.58 -6.35 9.32
N LEU A 111 0.73 -5.41 8.91
CA LEU A 111 0.75 -4.03 9.39
C LEU A 111 0.48 -3.98 10.89
N LEU A 112 -0.44 -4.80 11.40
CA LEU A 112 -0.71 -4.92 12.84
C LEU A 112 0.55 -5.39 13.60
N LEU A 113 1.22 -6.43 13.13
CA LEU A 113 2.45 -6.93 13.76
C LEU A 113 3.58 -5.90 13.72
N MET A 114 3.79 -5.23 12.58
CA MET A 114 4.80 -4.18 12.48
C MET A 114 4.45 -2.96 13.32
N SER A 115 3.19 -2.56 13.34
CA SER A 115 2.68 -1.49 14.20
C SER A 115 2.88 -1.82 15.67
N PHE A 116 2.70 -3.07 16.08
CA PHE A 116 2.94 -3.51 17.45
C PHE A 116 4.42 -3.35 17.82
N ILE A 117 5.34 -3.77 16.95
CA ILE A 117 6.79 -3.59 17.14
C ILE A 117 7.14 -2.09 17.22
N PHE A 118 6.58 -1.27 16.33
CA PHE A 118 6.80 0.17 16.29
C PHE A 118 6.29 0.87 17.56
N LEU A 119 5.05 0.62 17.96
CA LEU A 119 4.46 1.19 19.17
C LEU A 119 5.21 0.74 20.42
N ALA A 120 5.65 -0.51 20.49
CA ALA A 120 6.51 -0.98 21.58
C ALA A 120 7.83 -0.20 21.65
N LEU A 121 8.50 0.02 20.51
CA LEU A 121 9.73 0.81 20.45
C LEU A 121 9.53 2.26 20.91
N VAL A 122 8.43 2.89 20.50
CA VAL A 122 8.07 4.26 20.93
C VAL A 122 7.77 4.30 22.42
N PHE A 123 7.01 3.32 22.92
CA PHE A 123 6.66 3.21 24.34
C PHE A 123 7.90 3.05 25.22
N PHE A 124 8.87 2.22 24.84
CA PHE A 124 10.13 2.07 25.59
C PHE A 124 10.97 3.35 25.65
N HIS A 125 10.82 4.27 24.69
CA HIS A 125 11.56 5.54 24.67
C HIS A 125 10.83 6.68 25.36
N THR A 126 9.50 6.72 25.30
CA THR A 126 8.68 7.87 25.74
C THR A 126 7.85 7.59 26.99
N PHE A 127 7.58 6.31 27.30
CA PHE A 127 6.62 5.86 28.31
C PHE A 127 5.19 6.40 28.13
N THR A 128 4.89 7.03 26.99
CA THR A 128 3.58 7.60 26.66
C THR A 128 2.99 6.89 25.45
N ILE A 129 1.68 6.61 25.49
CA ILE A 129 0.94 6.07 24.34
C ILE A 129 0.16 7.22 23.71
N GLU A 130 0.55 7.62 22.51
CA GLU A 130 -0.18 8.60 21.72
C GLU A 130 -1.14 7.88 20.78
N TRP A 131 -2.44 7.98 21.08
CA TRP A 131 -3.50 7.33 20.30
C TRP A 131 -3.61 7.88 18.86
N GLU A 132 -3.13 9.10 18.63
CA GLU A 132 -3.08 9.73 17.30
C GLU A 132 -2.27 8.91 16.30
N MET A 133 -1.25 8.16 16.75
CA MET A 133 -0.43 7.32 15.87
C MET A 133 -1.25 6.20 15.20
N LEU A 134 -2.31 5.72 15.85
CA LEU A 134 -3.20 4.71 15.27
C LEU A 134 -3.97 5.25 14.07
N ILE A 135 -4.26 6.56 14.05
CA ILE A 135 -4.93 7.22 12.93
C ILE A 135 -3.99 7.19 11.71
N ALA A 136 -2.70 7.53 11.88
CA ALA A 136 -1.71 7.43 10.82
C ALA A 136 -1.61 5.99 10.27
N ILE A 137 -1.56 5.00 11.16
CA ILE A 137 -1.50 3.57 10.77
C ILE A 137 -2.76 3.15 9.99
N LEU A 138 -3.93 3.65 10.37
CA LEU A 138 -5.18 3.39 9.66
C LEU A 138 -5.15 3.96 8.23
N PHE A 139 -4.65 5.18 8.04
CA PHE A 139 -4.54 5.76 6.69
C PHE A 139 -3.47 5.08 5.84
N ILE A 140 -2.36 4.64 6.45
CA ILE A 140 -1.40 3.75 5.79
C ILE A 140 -2.11 2.48 5.31
N PHE A 141 -3.00 1.88 6.11
CA PHE A 141 -3.75 0.70 5.67
C PHE A 141 -4.63 0.96 4.44
N PHE A 142 -5.32 2.10 4.37
CA PHE A 142 -6.11 2.49 3.20
C PHE A 142 -5.23 2.68 1.95
N GLU A 143 -4.08 3.34 2.11
CA GLU A 143 -3.06 3.45 1.07
C GLU A 143 -2.63 2.05 0.56
N LEU A 144 -2.33 1.12 1.48
CA LEU A 144 -1.92 -0.25 1.12
C LEU A 144 -3.01 -1.01 0.37
N CYS A 145 -4.29 -0.80 0.70
CA CYS A 145 -5.42 -1.38 -0.02
C CYS A 145 -5.46 -0.89 -1.48
N LEU A 146 -5.25 0.41 -1.69
CA LEU A 146 -5.19 1.01 -3.01
C LEU A 146 -4.02 0.42 -3.81
N ILE A 147 -2.81 0.40 -3.25
CA ILE A 147 -1.61 -0.16 -3.89
C ILE A 147 -1.83 -1.64 -4.25
N THR A 148 -2.50 -2.40 -3.39
CA THR A 148 -2.83 -3.81 -3.65
C THR A 148 -3.77 -3.96 -4.85
N SER A 149 -4.77 -3.09 -4.97
CA SER A 149 -5.67 -3.11 -6.13
C SER A 149 -4.93 -2.82 -7.44
N VAL A 150 -3.96 -1.90 -7.41
CA VAL A 150 -3.10 -1.55 -8.54
C VAL A 150 -2.14 -2.68 -8.89
N ALA A 151 -1.54 -3.32 -7.89
CA ALA A 151 -0.69 -4.49 -8.09
C ALA A 151 -1.44 -5.66 -8.74
N LEU A 152 -2.68 -5.89 -8.31
CA LEU A 152 -3.57 -6.88 -8.93
C LEU A 152 -3.94 -6.51 -10.37
N LEU A 153 -4.26 -5.23 -10.62
CA LEU A 153 -4.57 -4.73 -11.96
C LEU A 153 -3.42 -5.04 -12.93
N PHE A 154 -2.18 -4.69 -12.57
CA PHE A 154 -1.02 -4.94 -13.45
C PHE A 154 -0.73 -6.44 -13.61
N SER A 155 -0.90 -7.23 -12.54
CA SER A 155 -0.72 -8.69 -12.60
C SER A 155 -1.71 -9.39 -13.54
N CYS A 156 -2.86 -8.76 -13.84
CA CYS A 156 -3.85 -9.34 -14.75
C CYS A 156 -3.37 -9.44 -16.21
N PHE A 157 -2.41 -8.61 -16.65
CA PHE A 157 -1.97 -8.58 -18.04
C PHE A 157 -0.45 -8.62 -18.25
N SER A 158 0.34 -8.49 -17.18
CA SER A 158 1.79 -8.35 -17.26
C SER A 158 2.52 -9.47 -16.50
N THR A 159 3.84 -9.60 -16.71
CA THR A 159 4.69 -10.54 -15.95
C THR A 159 4.91 -10.02 -14.51
N PRO A 160 5.33 -10.85 -13.53
CA PRO A 160 5.47 -10.39 -12.14
C PRO A 160 6.47 -9.26 -11.99
N ILE A 161 7.57 -9.35 -12.75
CA ILE A 161 8.66 -8.35 -12.72
C ILE A 161 8.10 -7.01 -13.23
N LEU A 162 7.50 -7.03 -14.41
CA LEU A 162 6.98 -5.81 -15.03
C LEU A 162 5.79 -5.23 -14.25
N SER A 163 4.93 -6.07 -13.70
CA SER A 163 3.85 -5.65 -12.80
C SER A 163 4.38 -4.99 -11.52
N SER A 164 5.46 -5.53 -10.95
CA SER A 164 6.07 -4.96 -9.75
C SER A 164 6.70 -3.61 -10.04
N ILE A 165 7.37 -3.47 -11.19
CA ILE A 165 7.93 -2.19 -11.65
C ILE A 165 6.82 -1.15 -11.85
N PHE A 166 5.72 -1.50 -12.51
CA PHE A 166 4.60 -0.57 -12.70
C PHE A 166 3.93 -0.17 -11.39
N SER A 167 3.76 -1.12 -10.46
CA SER A 167 3.17 -0.83 -9.15
C SER A 167 4.09 0.04 -8.29
N LEU A 168 5.40 -0.20 -8.35
CA LEU A 168 6.41 0.61 -7.68
C LEU A 168 6.46 2.02 -8.27
N ALA A 169 6.45 2.15 -9.60
CA ALA A 169 6.40 3.43 -10.28
C ALA A 169 5.14 4.20 -9.86
N PHE A 170 3.98 3.54 -9.84
CA PHE A 170 2.73 4.12 -9.37
C PHE A 170 2.84 4.65 -7.92
N TYR A 171 3.41 3.84 -7.01
CA TYR A 171 3.64 4.23 -5.62
C TYR A 171 4.53 5.47 -5.49
N LEU A 172 5.70 5.48 -6.16
CA LEU A 172 6.65 6.59 -6.12
C LEU A 172 6.06 7.86 -6.70
N ILE A 173 5.37 7.73 -7.84
CA ILE A 173 4.73 8.84 -8.53
C ILE A 173 3.64 9.46 -7.65
N GLY A 174 2.82 8.65 -6.98
CA GLY A 174 1.76 9.16 -6.12
C GLY A 174 2.25 9.85 -4.85
N HIS A 175 3.36 9.39 -4.25
CA HIS A 175 4.03 10.12 -3.15
C HIS A 175 4.72 11.40 -3.61
N THR A 176 5.10 11.48 -4.88
CA THR A 176 5.79 12.67 -5.43
C THR A 176 4.80 13.67 -6.06
N ALA A 177 3.49 13.39 -6.00
CA ALA A 177 2.46 14.19 -6.66
C ALA A 177 2.46 15.66 -6.19
N TRP A 178 2.64 15.91 -4.89
CA TRP A 178 2.75 17.27 -4.34
C TRP A 178 3.92 18.08 -4.91
N GLY A 179 5.07 17.42 -5.12
CA GLY A 179 6.23 18.02 -5.78
C GLY A 179 5.93 18.43 -7.23
N ILE A 180 5.07 17.68 -7.93
CA ILE A 180 4.65 17.99 -9.30
C ILE A 180 3.74 19.23 -9.31
N GLU A 181 2.82 19.37 -8.35
CA GLU A 181 1.92 20.52 -8.28
C GLU A 181 2.68 21.84 -8.06
N THR A 182 3.64 21.84 -7.13
CA THR A 182 4.50 23.01 -6.87
C THR A 182 5.36 23.37 -8.09
N LEU A 183 5.80 22.37 -8.85
CA LEU A 183 6.52 22.59 -10.11
C LEU A 183 5.61 23.18 -11.19
N ILE A 184 4.39 22.66 -11.36
CA ILE A 184 3.39 23.17 -12.32
C ILE A 184 3.06 24.65 -12.06
N LYS A 185 2.99 25.06 -10.78
CA LYS A 185 2.77 26.47 -10.39
C LYS A 185 3.88 27.40 -10.90
N LYS A 186 5.12 26.91 -10.99
CA LYS A 186 6.28 27.67 -11.48
C LYS A 186 6.42 27.67 -13.00
N ILE A 187 5.68 26.82 -13.72
CA ILE A 187 5.71 26.79 -15.20
C ILE A 187 4.93 28.01 -15.75
N PRO A 188 5.52 28.80 -16.67
CA PRO A 188 4.83 29.90 -17.32
C PRO A 188 3.61 29.41 -18.13
N PRO A 189 2.58 30.25 -18.33
CA PRO A 189 1.40 29.86 -19.10
C PRO A 189 1.78 29.48 -20.55
N GLY A 190 1.38 28.28 -20.98
CA GLY A 190 1.70 27.73 -22.29
C GLY A 190 1.27 26.27 -22.45
N ALA A 191 1.61 25.67 -23.59
CA ALA A 191 1.29 24.27 -23.89
C ALA A 191 1.85 23.30 -22.85
N GLY A 192 3.07 23.55 -22.35
CA GLY A 192 3.71 22.73 -21.31
C GLY A 192 2.94 22.72 -19.98
N LYS A 193 2.38 23.86 -19.55
CA LYS A 193 1.55 23.94 -18.33
C LYS A 193 0.24 23.17 -18.46
N THR A 194 -0.36 23.23 -19.65
CA THR A 194 -1.63 22.55 -19.95
C THR A 194 -1.45 21.04 -20.00
N LEU A 195 -0.38 20.56 -20.66
CA LEU A 195 0.02 19.15 -20.66
C LEU A 195 0.33 18.62 -19.27
N ALA A 196 1.09 19.38 -18.46
CA ALA A 196 1.41 18.98 -17.10
C ALA A 196 0.17 18.93 -16.19
N ARG A 197 -0.77 19.88 -16.33
CA ARG A 197 -2.04 19.86 -15.61
C ARG A 197 -2.94 18.69 -16.03
N PHE A 198 -2.93 18.34 -17.32
CA PHE A 198 -3.66 17.17 -17.82
C PHE A 198 -3.09 15.87 -17.24
N LEU A 199 -1.77 15.70 -17.25
CA LEU A 199 -1.09 14.54 -16.65
C LEU A 199 -1.35 14.45 -15.14
N TYR A 200 -1.33 15.59 -14.42
CA TYR A 200 -1.63 15.64 -12.99
C TYR A 200 -3.03 15.15 -12.64
N HIS A 201 -4.03 15.38 -13.49
CA HIS A 201 -5.39 14.90 -13.22
C HIS A 201 -5.53 13.37 -13.31
N PHE A 202 -4.68 12.72 -14.11
CA PHE A 202 -4.61 11.25 -14.18
C PHE A 202 -3.70 10.64 -13.11
N LEU A 203 -2.94 11.48 -12.40
CA LEU A 203 -2.03 11.03 -11.36
C LEU A 203 -2.81 10.75 -10.07
N PRO A 204 -2.69 9.53 -9.50
CA PRO A 204 -3.27 9.22 -8.21
C PRO A 204 -2.49 9.94 -7.14
N ASP A 205 -3.17 10.82 -6.41
CA ASP A 205 -2.56 11.50 -5.28
C ASP A 205 -2.65 10.64 -4.02
N LEU A 206 -1.55 9.96 -3.72
CA LEU A 206 -1.38 9.13 -2.52
C LEU A 206 -1.06 9.96 -1.28
N GLU A 207 -0.72 11.25 -1.42
CA GLU A 207 -0.53 12.13 -0.27
C GLU A 207 -1.83 12.39 0.50
N ASN A 208 -3.00 12.20 -0.12
CA ASN A 208 -4.28 12.26 0.60
C ASN A 208 -4.37 11.26 1.77
N PHE A 209 -3.54 10.22 1.81
CA PHE A 209 -3.44 9.27 2.93
C PHE A 209 -2.27 9.56 3.87
N ASN A 210 -1.39 10.50 3.53
CA ASN A 210 -0.17 10.77 4.27
C ASN A 210 -0.42 11.80 5.37
N PHE A 211 -0.91 11.34 6.53
CA PHE A 211 -1.09 12.17 7.73
C PHE A 211 0.06 12.04 8.73
N LYS A 212 1.21 11.47 8.31
CA LYS A 212 2.31 11.12 9.23
C LYS A 212 2.94 12.37 9.82
N THR A 213 3.20 13.38 8.99
CA THR A 213 3.88 14.61 9.39
C THR A 213 2.99 15.45 10.30
N GLU A 214 1.71 15.57 9.96
CA GLU A 214 0.71 16.31 10.72
C GLU A 214 0.50 15.72 12.11
N ILE A 215 0.41 14.40 12.21
CA ILE A 215 0.25 13.69 13.49
C ILE A 215 1.52 13.81 14.35
N VAL A 216 2.72 13.71 13.75
CA VAL A 216 3.98 13.86 14.50
C VAL A 216 4.21 15.31 14.97
N GLN A 217 3.66 16.29 14.24
CA GLN A 217 3.78 17.71 14.56
C GLN A 217 2.60 18.25 15.39
N HIS A 218 1.60 17.41 15.71
CA HIS A 218 0.34 17.80 16.37
C HIS A 218 -0.36 18.98 15.69
N LEU A 219 -0.43 18.93 14.35
CA LEU A 219 -1.19 19.89 13.56
C LEU A 219 -2.68 19.52 13.61
N ASP A 220 -3.54 20.52 13.81
CA ASP A 220 -4.98 20.33 13.78
C ASP A 220 -5.43 19.98 12.36
N ILE A 221 -5.91 18.75 12.19
CA ILE A 221 -6.50 18.28 10.93
C ILE A 221 -8.03 18.37 11.04
N PRO A 222 -8.70 19.15 10.18
CA PRO A 222 -10.16 19.18 10.14
C PRO A 222 -10.71 17.77 9.87
N SER A 223 -11.73 17.36 10.62
CA SER A 223 -12.35 16.04 10.48
C SER A 223 -12.90 15.75 9.07
N GLU A 224 -13.24 16.81 8.33
CA GLU A 224 -13.66 16.75 6.92
C GLU A 224 -12.59 16.15 6.00
N VAL A 225 -11.30 16.42 6.28
CA VAL A 225 -10.18 15.91 5.49
C VAL A 225 -10.06 14.41 5.65
N TYR A 226 -10.21 13.89 6.87
CA TYR A 226 -10.20 12.44 7.13
C TYR A 226 -11.33 11.73 6.38
N LEU A 227 -12.54 12.30 6.37
CA LEU A 227 -13.68 11.73 5.67
C LEU A 227 -13.45 11.72 4.15
N TYR A 228 -12.94 12.83 3.60
CA TYR A 228 -12.59 12.94 2.18
C TYR A 228 -11.57 11.87 1.78
N SER A 229 -10.50 11.70 2.55
CA SER A 229 -9.46 10.70 2.27
C SER A 229 -9.98 9.27 2.33
N ILE A 230 -10.85 8.93 3.28
CA ILE A 230 -11.48 7.60 3.34
C ILE A 230 -12.36 7.35 2.10
N LEU A 231 -13.23 8.30 1.74
CA LEU A 231 -14.09 8.19 0.57
C LEU A 231 -13.28 8.07 -0.71
N TYR A 232 -12.25 8.89 -0.84
CA TYR A 232 -11.31 8.86 -1.96
C TYR A 232 -10.64 7.48 -2.08
N GLY A 233 -10.12 6.92 -0.98
CA GLY A 233 -9.50 5.60 -0.98
C GLY A 233 -10.44 4.46 -1.35
N ILE A 234 -11.65 4.46 -0.81
CA ILE A 234 -12.67 3.45 -1.16
C ILE A 234 -13.04 3.55 -2.63
N PHE A 235 -13.35 4.76 -3.11
CA PHE A 235 -13.77 4.98 -4.49
C PHE A 235 -12.67 4.60 -5.47
N TYR A 236 -11.44 5.04 -5.25
CA TYR A 236 -10.31 4.76 -6.13
C TYR A 236 -9.95 3.26 -6.13
N THR A 237 -9.97 2.61 -4.97
CA THR A 237 -9.75 1.16 -4.86
C THR A 237 -10.80 0.36 -5.63
N LEU A 238 -12.08 0.73 -5.49
CA LEU A 238 -13.17 0.10 -6.25
C LEU A 238 -13.04 0.35 -7.75
N PHE A 239 -12.71 1.57 -8.17
CA PHE A 239 -12.49 1.93 -9.57
C PHE A 239 -11.38 1.08 -10.20
N VAL A 240 -10.21 0.98 -9.55
CA VAL A 240 -9.09 0.15 -10.00
C VAL A 240 -9.48 -1.33 -10.05
N LEU A 241 -10.19 -1.85 -9.04
CA LEU A 241 -10.67 -3.23 -9.04
C LEU A 241 -11.66 -3.51 -10.18
N ILE A 242 -12.57 -2.59 -10.49
CA ILE A 242 -13.50 -2.74 -11.61
C ILE A 242 -12.72 -2.85 -12.93
N ILE A 243 -11.73 -1.99 -13.15
CA ILE A 243 -10.86 -2.07 -14.33
C ILE A 243 -10.13 -3.42 -14.37
N ALA A 244 -9.59 -3.88 -13.23
CA ALA A 244 -8.90 -5.16 -13.15
C ALA A 244 -9.83 -6.34 -13.52
N VAL A 245 -11.07 -6.33 -13.03
CA VAL A 245 -12.09 -7.33 -13.40
C VAL A 245 -12.41 -7.29 -14.89
N LEU A 246 -12.56 -6.09 -15.48
CA LEU A 246 -12.89 -5.93 -16.90
C LEU A 246 -11.76 -6.43 -17.80
N ILE A 247 -10.50 -6.11 -17.49
CA ILE A 247 -9.32 -6.60 -18.22
C ILE A 247 -9.21 -8.12 -18.10
N PHE A 248 -9.36 -8.66 -16.89
CA PHE A 248 -9.28 -10.09 -16.63
C PHE A 248 -10.42 -10.89 -17.31
N ARG A 249 -11.58 -10.26 -17.54
CA ARG A 249 -12.68 -10.87 -18.30
C ARG A 249 -12.38 -11.02 -19.79
N LYS A 250 -11.63 -10.08 -20.38
CA LYS A 250 -11.27 -10.11 -21.81
C LYS A 250 -10.10 -11.04 -22.14
N ARG A 251 -9.39 -11.53 -21.14
CA ARG A 251 -8.24 -12.41 -21.34
C ARG A 251 -8.71 -13.82 -21.63
N ASP A 252 -8.57 -14.28 -22.87
CA ASP A 252 -8.84 -15.68 -23.21
C ASP A 252 -7.65 -16.53 -22.79
N PHE A 253 -7.92 -17.48 -21.89
CA PHE A 253 -6.98 -18.51 -21.47
C PHE A 253 -7.11 -19.66 -22.47
N ILE A 254 -6.48 -19.51 -23.64
CA ILE A 254 -6.38 -20.55 -24.67
C ILE A 254 -5.16 -21.42 -24.39
#